data_AF-I0BP53-F1
#
_entry.id   AF-I0BP53-F1
#
_cell.length_a   1.000
_cell.length_b   1.000
_cell.length_c   1.000
_cell.angle_alpha   90.00
_cell.angle_beta   90.00
_cell.angle_gamma   90.00
#
_symmetry.space_group_name_H-M   'P 1'
#
loop_
_entity.id
_entity.type
_entity.pdbx_description
1 polymer ?
#
loop_
_entity_poly.entity_id
_entity_poly.type
_entity_poly.pdbx_seq_one_letter_code
_entity_poly.pdbx_strand_id
1 'polypeptide(L)'
;MAEIKYTNCGMEQYTNTELIVREDILNKARELAELISTSNEVQFYQKAERQISNNDSIQTLISAIKKKQKEIVAFQSFENKKMVEKIEKEVDELQDQLDSIPIVSEFKQSQEDINYLLQLVMSVIRDSISEKINVEEGKAEASSSCSE
;
A
#
# COMPACT_ATOMS: atom_id res chain seq x y z
N MET A 1 -20.77 -27.08 0.04
CA MET A 1 -20.79 -26.95 -1.43
C MET A 1 -21.49 -25.64 -1.72
N ALA A 2 -20.76 -24.62 -2.18
CA ALA A 2 -21.37 -23.35 -2.55
C ALA A 2 -22.18 -23.54 -3.85
N GLU A 3 -23.40 -23.03 -3.90
CA GLU A 3 -24.20 -23.02 -5.13
C GLU A 3 -23.58 -22.02 -6.11
N ILE A 4 -23.09 -22.53 -7.25
CA ILE A 4 -22.57 -21.69 -8.33
C ILE A 4 -23.78 -20.99 -8.97
N LYS A 5 -23.86 -19.67 -8.79
CA LYS A 5 -24.86 -18.82 -9.43
C LYS A 5 -24.32 -18.36 -10.78
N TYR A 6 -25.20 -18.14 -11.76
CA TYR A 6 -24.81 -17.67 -13.09
C TYR A 6 -25.48 -16.34 -13.42
N THR A 7 -24.77 -15.48 -14.14
CA THR A 7 -25.31 -14.25 -14.72
C THR A 7 -26.28 -14.58 -15.84
N ASN A 8 -27.10 -13.60 -16.23
CA ASN A 8 -28.03 -13.74 -17.36
C ASN A 8 -27.31 -14.01 -18.71
N CYS A 9 -25.99 -13.84 -18.75
CA CYS A 9 -25.13 -14.15 -19.89
C CYS A 9 -24.35 -15.47 -19.72
N GLY A 10 -24.68 -16.31 -18.74
CA GLY A 10 -24.07 -17.63 -18.56
C GLY A 10 -22.70 -17.64 -17.87
N MET A 11 -22.19 -16.51 -17.38
CA MET A 11 -20.94 -16.46 -16.61
C MET A 11 -21.18 -16.80 -15.14
N GLU A 12 -20.32 -17.63 -14.54
CA GLU A 12 -20.32 -17.90 -13.10
C GLU A 12 -20.24 -16.59 -12.29
N GLN A 13 -21.08 -16.47 -11.27
CA GLN A 13 -21.10 -15.37 -10.33
C GLN A 13 -20.30 -15.76 -9.10
N TYR A 14 -19.18 -15.07 -8.88
CA TYR A 14 -18.43 -15.15 -7.65
C TYR A 14 -18.87 -14.03 -6.71
N THR A 15 -19.18 -14.38 -5.46
CA THR A 15 -19.39 -13.38 -4.42
C THR A 15 -18.03 -12.90 -3.88
N ASN A 16 -17.93 -11.64 -3.42
CA ASN A 16 -16.69 -11.11 -2.82
C ASN A 16 -16.13 -12.02 -1.72
N THR A 17 -17.01 -12.73 -1.00
CA THR A 17 -16.64 -13.70 0.03
C THR A 17 -15.94 -14.93 -0.54
N GLU A 18 -16.31 -15.43 -1.71
CA GLU A 18 -15.66 -16.58 -2.37
C GLU A 18 -14.30 -16.22 -2.98
N LEU A 19 -14.13 -14.96 -3.40
CA LEU A 19 -12.84 -14.42 -3.85
C LEU A 19 -11.84 -14.32 -2.68
N ILE A 20 -12.31 -13.99 -1.47
CA ILE A 20 -11.52 -13.93 -0.24
C ILE A 20 -11.12 -15.33 0.28
N VAL A 21 -11.79 -16.40 -0.14
CA VAL A 21 -11.63 -17.76 0.41
C VAL A 21 -10.71 -18.66 -0.42
N ARG A 22 -10.11 -18.16 -1.50
CA ARG A 22 -9.05 -18.90 -2.22
C ARG A 22 -7.77 -18.94 -1.39
N GLU A 23 -7.73 -19.87 -0.45
CA GLU A 23 -6.66 -20.08 0.52
C GLU A 23 -5.30 -20.30 -0.16
N ASP A 24 -5.28 -20.90 -1.35
CA ASP A 24 -4.09 -21.05 -2.19
C ASP A 24 -3.52 -19.69 -2.64
N ILE A 25 -4.36 -18.76 -3.11
CA ILE A 25 -3.95 -17.41 -3.47
C ILE A 25 -3.44 -16.65 -2.25
N LEU A 26 -4.16 -16.74 -1.12
CA LEU A 26 -3.74 -16.09 0.13
C LEU A 26 -2.39 -16.64 0.63
N ASN A 27 -2.18 -17.95 0.55
CA ASN A 27 -0.91 -18.57 0.95
C ASN A 27 0.25 -18.13 0.05
N LYS A 28 0.02 -18.03 -1.28
CA LYS A 28 1.04 -17.48 -2.19
C LYS A 28 1.31 -16.00 -1.96
N ALA A 29 0.30 -15.22 -1.61
CA ALA A 29 0.49 -13.82 -1.21
C ALA A 29 1.31 -13.70 0.09
N ARG A 30 1.08 -14.57 1.08
CA ARG A 30 1.87 -14.61 2.32
C ARG A 30 3.32 -15.01 2.07
N GLU A 31 3.55 -16.04 1.25
CA GLU A 31 4.90 -16.47 0.85
C GLU A 31 5.65 -15.34 0.14
N LEU A 32 4.98 -14.62 -0.78
CA LEU A 32 5.55 -13.46 -1.45
C LEU A 32 5.86 -12.32 -0.47
N ALA A 33 4.99 -12.05 0.50
CA ALA A 33 5.22 -11.06 1.55
C ALA A 33 6.45 -11.44 2.41
N GLU A 34 6.62 -12.71 2.74
CA GLU A 34 7.79 -13.21 3.46
C GLU A 34 9.07 -12.98 2.65
N LEU A 35 9.07 -13.29 1.35
CA LEU A 35 10.22 -13.01 0.48
C LEU A 35 10.54 -11.51 0.41
N ILE A 36 9.53 -10.65 0.22
CA ILE A 36 9.71 -9.19 0.21
C ILE A 36 10.28 -8.71 1.54
N SER A 37 9.86 -9.30 2.67
CA SER A 37 10.37 -8.92 3.99
C SER A 37 11.88 -9.17 4.17
N THR A 38 12.46 -10.07 3.37
CA THR A 38 13.90 -10.33 3.37
C THR A 38 14.70 -9.35 2.53
N SER A 39 14.05 -8.47 1.75
CA SER A 39 14.73 -7.52 0.87
C SER A 39 15.56 -6.49 1.65
N ASN A 40 16.58 -5.94 0.99
CA ASN A 40 17.47 -4.95 1.61
C ASN A 40 16.70 -3.69 2.02
N GLU A 41 15.70 -3.29 1.21
CA GLU A 41 14.83 -2.14 1.43
C GLU A 41 14.05 -2.31 2.74
N VAL A 42 13.45 -3.49 2.97
CA VAL A 42 12.70 -3.78 4.21
C VAL A 42 13.63 -3.85 5.42
N GLN A 43 14.81 -4.47 5.29
CA GLN A 43 15.79 -4.50 6.38
C GLN A 43 16.28 -3.10 6.76
N PHE A 44 16.52 -2.24 5.76
CA PHE A 44 16.93 -0.86 5.96
C PHE A 44 15.83 -0.04 6.65
N TYR A 45 14.58 -0.16 6.18
CA TYR A 45 13.40 0.43 6.84
C TYR A 45 13.32 0.03 8.31
N GLN A 46 13.40 -1.27 8.62
CA GLN A 46 13.32 -1.76 10.01
C GLN A 46 14.46 -1.24 10.88
N LYS A 47 15.66 -1.06 10.32
CA LYS A 47 16.81 -0.51 11.04
C LYS A 47 16.63 0.98 11.32
N ALA A 48 16.17 1.75 10.34
CA ALA A 48 15.89 3.17 10.50
C ALA A 48 14.73 3.42 11.47
N GLU A 49 13.67 2.61 11.38
CA GLU A 49 12.53 2.63 12.30
C GLU A 49 12.96 2.43 13.75
N ARG A 50 13.81 1.43 14.03
CA ARG A 50 14.33 1.18 15.38
C ARG A 50 15.19 2.33 15.91
N GLN A 51 15.98 2.96 15.05
CA GLN A 51 16.79 4.11 15.46
C GLN A 51 15.91 5.32 15.78
N ILE A 52 14.88 5.55 14.98
CA ILE A 52 13.88 6.60 15.21
C ILE A 52 13.07 6.34 16.48
N SER A 53 12.64 5.10 16.71
CA SER A 53 11.82 4.73 17.88
C SER A 53 12.58 4.92 19.20
N ASN A 54 13.90 4.70 19.17
CA ASN A 54 14.76 4.80 20.35
C ASN A 54 15.34 6.20 20.57
N ASN A 55 15.06 7.17 19.69
CA ASN A 55 15.57 8.52 19.80
C ASN A 55 14.51 9.46 20.42
N ASP A 56 14.73 9.83 21.69
CA ASP A 56 13.80 10.68 22.45
C ASP A 56 13.55 12.05 21.81
N SER A 57 14.56 12.63 21.15
CA SER A 57 14.41 13.94 20.49
C SER A 57 13.48 13.84 19.29
N ILE A 58 13.65 12.78 18.48
CA ILE A 58 12.77 12.50 17.34
C ILE A 58 11.34 12.19 17.82
N GLN A 59 11.19 11.37 18.87
CA GLN A 59 9.87 11.05 19.43
C GLN A 59 9.17 12.29 20.01
N THR A 60 9.92 13.23 20.59
CA THR A 60 9.39 14.50 21.09
C THR A 60 8.85 15.35 19.94
N LEU A 61 9.61 15.50 18.84
CA LEU A 61 9.16 16.22 17.63
C LEU A 61 7.91 15.58 17.02
N ILE A 62 7.90 14.25 16.85
CA ILE A 62 6.75 13.50 16.32
C ILE A 62 5.51 13.72 17.19
N SER A 63 5.67 13.69 18.51
CA SER A 63 4.57 13.90 19.45
C SER A 63 4.02 15.32 19.39
N ALA A 64 4.90 16.32 19.25
CA ALA A 64 4.51 17.71 19.07
C ALA A 64 3.73 17.93 17.77
N ILE A 65 4.21 17.36 16.65
CA ILE A 65 3.51 17.40 15.35
C ILE A 65 2.12 16.77 15.47
N LYS A 66 2.01 15.56 16.02
CA LYS A 66 0.73 14.86 16.21
C LYS A 66 -0.25 15.66 17.07
N LYS A 67 0.24 16.33 18.11
CA LYS A 67 -0.59 17.21 18.96
C LYS A 67 -1.15 18.37 18.15
N LYS A 68 -0.31 19.08 17.40
CA LYS A 68 -0.73 20.20 16.54
C LYS A 68 -1.68 19.77 15.44
N GLN A 69 -1.48 18.61 14.81
CA GLN A 69 -2.42 18.05 13.83
C GLN A 69 -3.81 17.80 14.44
N LYS A 70 -3.89 17.32 15.69
CA LYS A 70 -5.18 17.20 16.39
C LYS A 70 -5.81 18.57 16.67
N GLU A 71 -4.99 19.56 17.04
CA GLU A 71 -5.47 20.94 17.21
C GLU A 71 -6.02 21.51 15.89
N ILE A 72 -5.37 21.26 14.75
CA ILE A 72 -5.88 21.64 13.42
C ILE A 72 -7.27 21.06 13.18
N VAL A 73 -7.44 19.75 13.37
CA VAL A 73 -8.74 19.08 13.18
C VAL A 73 -9.81 19.69 14.12
N ALA A 74 -9.44 20.00 15.36
CA ALA A 74 -10.34 20.66 16.30
C ALA A 74 -10.72 22.09 15.84
N PHE A 75 -9.77 22.93 15.43
CA PHE A 75 -10.04 24.30 14.99
C PHE A 75 -10.73 24.38 13.63
N GLN A 76 -10.54 23.39 12.76
CA GLN A 76 -11.34 23.23 11.54
C GLN A 76 -12.82 23.00 11.88
N SER A 77 -13.13 22.22 12.91
CA SER A 77 -14.51 22.01 13.37
C SER A 77 -15.18 23.28 13.93
N PHE A 78 -14.38 24.22 14.43
CA PHE A 78 -14.84 25.54 14.90
C PHE A 78 -14.81 26.62 13.80
N GLU A 79 -14.56 26.24 12.55
CA GLU A 79 -14.44 27.15 11.38
C GLU A 79 -13.40 28.28 11.57
N ASN A 80 -12.43 28.09 12.47
CA ASN A 80 -11.43 29.10 12.81
C ASN A 80 -10.21 29.02 11.90
N LYS A 81 -10.38 29.44 10.64
CA LYS A 81 -9.34 29.37 9.60
C LYS A 81 -8.03 30.06 9.99
N LYS A 82 -8.10 31.20 10.68
CA LYS A 82 -6.90 31.94 11.11
C LYS A 82 -6.04 31.15 12.11
N MET A 83 -6.66 30.40 13.02
CA MET A 83 -5.91 29.54 13.93
C MET A 83 -5.39 28.29 13.23
N VAL A 84 -6.16 27.71 12.31
CA VAL A 84 -5.71 26.58 11.49
C VAL A 84 -4.43 26.94 10.72
N GLU A 85 -4.44 28.03 9.95
CA GLU A 85 -3.26 28.50 9.18
C GLU A 85 -2.04 28.77 10.08
N LYS A 86 -2.26 29.28 11.29
CA LYS A 86 -1.18 29.51 12.25
C LYS A 86 -0.56 28.19 12.72
N ILE A 87 -1.40 27.21 13.07
CA ILE A 87 -0.93 25.92 13.57
C ILE A 87 -0.29 25.11 12.44
N GLU A 88 -0.78 25.23 11.20
CA GLU A 88 -0.16 24.63 10.01
C GLU A 88 1.28 25.11 9.84
N LYS A 89 1.54 26.42 9.94
CA LYS A 89 2.92 26.94 9.91
C LYS A 89 3.80 26.38 11.03
N GLU A 90 3.27 26.26 12.24
CA GLU A 90 4.00 25.66 13.36
C GLU A 90 4.25 24.15 13.15
N VAL A 91 3.40 23.46 12.39
CA VAL A 91 3.60 22.06 11.98
C VAL A 91 4.69 21.98 10.92
N ASP A 92 4.69 22.88 9.94
CA ASP A 92 5.70 22.94 8.88
C ASP A 92 7.09 23.18 9.49
N GLU A 93 7.23 24.13 10.42
CA GLU A 93 8.50 24.39 11.12
C GLU A 93 9.01 23.17 11.92
N LEU A 94 8.11 22.37 12.50
CA LEU A 94 8.49 21.13 13.20
C LEU A 94 8.83 20.00 12.23
N GLN A 95 8.16 19.94 11.07
CA GLN A 95 8.45 18.99 10.01
C GLN A 95 9.82 19.27 9.38
N ASP A 96 10.15 20.54 9.12
CA ASP A 96 11.47 20.93 8.63
C ASP A 96 12.58 20.52 9.61
N GLN A 97 12.35 20.72 10.92
CA GLN A 97 13.28 20.25 11.95
C GLN A 97 13.42 18.73 11.95
N LEU A 98 12.30 18.00 11.84
CA LEU A 98 12.30 16.55 11.81
C LEU A 98 13.02 16.01 10.55
N ASP A 99 12.82 16.66 9.40
CA ASP A 99 13.37 16.28 8.10
C ASP A 99 14.86 16.62 7.97
N SER A 100 15.33 17.61 8.71
CA SER A 100 16.76 17.92 8.82
C SER A 100 17.58 16.81 9.48
N ILE A 101 16.92 15.85 10.15
CA ILE A 101 17.59 14.74 10.83
C ILE A 101 17.91 13.65 9.79
N PRO A 102 19.19 13.29 9.57
CA PRO A 102 19.58 12.37 8.50
C PRO A 102 18.86 11.02 8.54
N ILE A 103 18.73 10.41 9.72
CA ILE A 103 18.05 9.11 9.85
C ILE A 103 16.55 9.18 9.51
N VAL A 104 15.91 10.33 9.64
CA VAL A 104 14.50 10.52 9.24
C VAL A 104 14.39 10.60 7.73
N SER A 105 15.29 11.33 7.07
CA SER A 105 15.36 11.38 5.61
C SER A 105 15.61 9.99 5.02
N GLU A 106 16.56 9.24 5.59
CA GLU A 106 16.80 7.83 5.23
C GLU A 106 15.57 6.95 5.43
N PHE A 107 14.85 7.13 6.54
CA PHE A 107 13.60 6.40 6.79
C PHE A 107 12.50 6.73 5.77
N LYS A 108 12.35 8.01 5.39
CA LYS A 108 11.40 8.42 4.35
C LYS A 108 11.76 7.79 3.00
N GLN A 109 13.03 7.84 2.61
CA GLN A 109 13.50 7.18 1.38
C GLN A 109 13.19 5.69 1.40
N SER A 110 13.43 5.01 2.54
CA SER A 110 13.13 3.58 2.67
C SER A 110 11.64 3.24 2.49
N GLN A 111 10.74 4.15 2.90
CA GLN A 111 9.30 3.98 2.67
C GLN A 111 8.94 4.11 1.18
N GLU A 112 9.55 5.06 0.48
CA GLU A 112 9.36 5.24 -0.97
C GLU A 112 9.88 4.01 -1.74
N ASP A 113 11.05 3.50 -1.36
CA ASP A 113 11.67 2.32 -1.97
C ASP A 113 10.79 1.07 -1.78
N ILE A 114 10.25 0.85 -0.57
CA ILE A 114 9.31 -0.24 -0.31
C ILE A 114 8.04 -0.08 -1.14
N ASN A 115 7.49 1.14 -1.22
CA ASN A 115 6.30 1.38 -2.03
C ASN A 115 6.57 1.11 -3.52
N TYR A 116 7.73 1.52 -4.04
CA TYR A 116 8.13 1.21 -5.40
C TYR A 116 8.25 -0.30 -5.64
N LEU A 117 8.87 -1.04 -4.71
CA LEU A 117 8.96 -2.50 -4.77
C LEU A 117 7.58 -3.15 -4.82
N LEU A 118 6.64 -2.71 -3.97
CA LEU A 118 5.28 -3.21 -3.96
C LEU A 118 4.54 -2.91 -5.28
N GLN A 119 4.72 -1.72 -5.83
CA GLN A 119 4.15 -1.33 -7.13
C GLN A 119 4.73 -2.17 -8.28
N LEU A 120 6.03 -2.44 -8.27
CA LEU A 120 6.69 -3.30 -9.25
C LEU A 120 6.11 -4.72 -9.20
N VAL A 121 6.02 -5.31 -8.01
CA VAL A 121 5.42 -6.64 -7.82
C VAL A 121 3.98 -6.67 -8.35
N MET A 122 3.18 -5.66 -8.01
CA MET A 122 1.80 -5.57 -8.49
C MET A 122 1.71 -5.42 -10.01
N SER A 123 2.63 -4.69 -10.63
CA SER A 123 2.69 -4.56 -12.09
C SER A 123 2.97 -5.90 -12.77
N VAL A 124 3.91 -6.69 -12.24
CA VAL A 124 4.21 -8.04 -12.76
C VAL A 124 3.00 -8.96 -12.63
N ILE A 125 2.29 -8.91 -11.49
CA ILE A 125 1.07 -9.70 -11.28
C ILE A 125 0.00 -9.30 -12.30
N ARG A 126 -0.26 -8.00 -12.46
CA ARG A 126 -1.24 -7.47 -13.43
C ARG A 126 -0.90 -7.92 -14.85
N ASP A 127 0.34 -7.72 -15.27
CA ASP A 127 0.78 -8.00 -16.64
C ASP A 127 0.73 -9.52 -16.92
N SER A 128 1.08 -10.36 -15.93
CA SER A 128 0.96 -11.82 -16.03
C SER A 128 -0.50 -12.29 -16.13
N ILE A 129 -1.43 -11.63 -15.45
CA ILE A 129 -2.87 -11.91 -15.57
C ILE A 129 -3.36 -11.52 -16.97
N SER A 130 -2.99 -10.33 -17.44
CA SER A 130 -3.35 -9.87 -18.79
C SER A 130 -2.85 -10.81 -19.88
N GLU A 131 -1.60 -11.29 -19.79
CA GLU A 131 -1.06 -12.25 -20.74
C GLU A 131 -1.88 -13.55 -20.75
N LYS A 132 -2.20 -14.12 -19.57
CA LYS A 132 -2.97 -15.36 -19.49
C LYS A 132 -4.40 -15.22 -20.05
N ILE A 133 -5.07 -14.11 -19.78
CA ILE A 133 -6.40 -13.85 -20.33
C ILE A 133 -6.33 -13.74 -21.86
N ASN A 134 -5.39 -12.96 -22.40
CA ASN A 134 -5.23 -12.78 -23.85
C ASN A 134 -4.85 -14.09 -24.55
N VAL A 135 -4.03 -14.95 -23.92
CA VAL A 135 -3.68 -16.27 -24.45
C VAL A 135 -4.88 -17.22 -24.45
N GLU A 136 -5.79 -17.12 -23.47
CA GLU A 136 -7.01 -17.91 -23.44
C GLU A 136 -8.00 -17.48 -24.54
N GLU A 137 -8.12 -16.18 -24.83
CA GLU A 137 -8.89 -15.67 -25.97
C GLU A 137 -8.36 -16.19 -27.32
N GLY A 138 -7.03 -16.18 -27.51
CA GLY A 138 -6.39 -16.71 -28.72
C GLY A 138 -6.55 -18.23 -28.91
N LYS A 139 -6.81 -18.99 -27.83
CA LYS A 139 -7.13 -20.42 -27.90
C LYS A 139 -8.61 -20.68 -28.22
N ALA A 140 -9.52 -19.82 -27.76
CA ALA A 140 -10.95 -19.94 -28.02
C ALA A 140 -11.30 -19.69 -29.50
N GLU A 141 -10.55 -18.80 -30.19
CA GLU A 141 -10.73 -18.56 -31.63
C GLU A 141 -10.16 -19.70 -32.49
N ALA A 142 -9.18 -20.46 -32.01
CA ALA A 142 -8.58 -21.57 -32.76
C ALA A 142 -9.45 -22.85 -32.80
N SER A 143 -10.54 -22.93 -32.02
CA SER A 143 -11.43 -24.10 -32.00
C SER A 143 -12.76 -23.92 -32.77
N SER A 144 -12.99 -22.78 -33.43
CA SER A 144 -14.25 -22.55 -34.17
C SER A 144 -14.11 -22.41 -35.69
N SER A 145 -12.92 -22.62 -36.27
CA SER A 145 -12.79 -22.68 -37.73
C SER A 145 -11.69 -23.66 -38.16
N CYS A 146 -12.12 -24.87 -38.58
CA CYS A 146 -11.61 -25.61 -39.75
C CYS A 146 -12.08 -27.09 -39.69
N SER A 147 -13.22 -27.40 -40.30
CA SER A 147 -13.37 -28.33 -41.45
C SER A 147 -14.83 -28.76 -41.63
N GLU A 148 -15.32 -28.51 -42.86
CA GLU A 148 -16.55 -28.98 -43.55
C GLU A 148 -17.93 -28.47 -43.11
#